data_AF-A0A8J2I1D9-F1
#
_entry.id   AF-A0A8J2I1D9-F1
#
_cell.length_a   1.000
_cell.length_b   1.000
_cell.length_c   1.000
_cell.angle_alpha   90.00
_cell.angle_beta   90.00
_cell.angle_gamma   90.00
#
_symmetry.space_group_name_H-M   'P 1'
#
loop_
_entity.id
_entity.type
_entity.pdbx_description
1 polymer ?
#
loop_
_entity_poly.entity_id
_entity_poly.type
_entity_poly.pdbx_seq_one_letter_code
_entity_poly.pdbx_strand_id
1 'polypeptide(L)'
;MASNSDKEVVLVTGDRFLNISIKLVILTICVGATNGIGLDTVIYIASASPKYHVIIGARNLSKGEAVLKDVQAKPGIQGTLSLVQLDANDDTSIEAAAKKIEQDFNQLNVLINNAGVCPERDDPWTNRELMRTIFETNVFGATLVTQALIPLMKRSSNPRIINVSSSLGSISAISDHSAPYSGVPYPGYRMSKAALNMLTAYQYYQLKPHGFKVWTYCPGFVVTDLGGDREQRKENGIDSSETSAKGLLEIVQGERDADEESALASKSDIRFNHIQVIGTHNSYHREVSLAERPVFEKYIPSPEDYYYSHAELDNQLEHQSVRSFELDLHSDEKGGLYYPPVIWTLSNLTNATTPYNGDILKKPGIKVFHVTDFDPDSVCHTFIDCLKQLKSWSDANPRHVPITVDLELKTDAPACQLGGACPGEATNWTLPRLLNVDAEILSVFPKKQLIRPDDVRKSGLTLEQSILQHGWPKLKDVRGRLMFFFDNDPKPTDPNSPRELYLTGAPSLQNRTVFTNALEDSPDAAFIKHNEPRGNDTAEIQRLVKKGYLIRTRADVPLDTILNRTMEMRESAFESGAQIVSTDFPAWGMSSRWGWDYVAKLPGGLAARCNPVIAPEGCKDKDLE
;
A
#
# COMPACT_ATOMS: atom_id res chain seq x y z
N MET A 1 -60.54 7.71 13.50
CA MET A 1 -59.94 7.45 12.17
C MET A 1 -59.26 6.09 12.22
N ALA A 2 -59.21 5.34 11.12
CA ALA A 2 -58.45 4.08 11.00
C ALA A 2 -56.92 4.37 11.05
N SER A 3 -55.93 3.47 11.13
CA SER A 3 -55.75 1.99 11.04
C SER A 3 -54.30 1.66 11.54
N ASN A 4 -53.79 0.46 11.81
CA ASN A 4 -54.25 -0.95 11.71
C ASN A 4 -53.41 -1.82 12.68
N SER A 5 -54.02 -2.69 13.50
CA SER A 5 -54.06 -4.17 13.38
C SER A 5 -52.75 -4.95 13.59
N ASP A 6 -52.76 -5.80 14.62
CA ASP A 6 -51.76 -6.84 14.95
C ASP A 6 -51.55 -7.89 13.85
N LYS A 7 -50.43 -8.62 13.94
CA LYS A 7 -50.33 -10.01 13.48
C LYS A 7 -49.53 -10.87 14.47
N GLU A 8 -50.26 -11.55 15.34
CA GLU A 8 -49.80 -12.82 15.91
C GLU A 8 -49.67 -13.88 14.81
N VAL A 9 -48.85 -14.91 15.06
CA VAL A 9 -48.99 -16.22 14.40
C VAL A 9 -49.13 -17.25 15.51
N VAL A 10 -50.36 -17.72 15.71
CA VAL A 10 -50.70 -18.78 16.66
C VAL A 10 -50.76 -20.11 15.92
N LEU A 11 -50.04 -21.12 16.42
CA LEU A 11 -50.21 -22.52 16.04
C LEU A 11 -50.71 -23.29 17.26
N VAL A 12 -51.96 -23.75 17.21
CA VAL A 12 -52.60 -24.51 18.30
C VAL A 12 -52.35 -26.00 18.11
N THR A 13 -51.59 -26.63 19.02
CA THR A 13 -51.83 -27.99 19.53
C THR A 13 -50.91 -28.27 20.74
N GLY A 14 -51.50 -28.51 21.92
CA GLY A 14 -50.88 -29.27 23.02
C GLY A 14 -49.90 -28.56 23.96
N ASP A 15 -50.38 -28.24 25.17
CA ASP A 15 -49.67 -28.17 26.46
C ASP A 15 -48.14 -27.98 26.49
N ARG A 16 -47.70 -26.72 26.62
CA ARG A 16 -46.82 -26.20 27.70
C ARG A 16 -46.41 -24.75 27.43
N PHE A 17 -46.62 -23.86 28.39
CA PHE A 17 -46.08 -22.50 28.33
C PHE A 17 -44.56 -22.52 28.59
N LEU A 18 -43.76 -22.35 27.54
CA LEU A 18 -42.34 -22.01 27.62
C LEU A 18 -42.18 -20.53 27.26
N ASN A 19 -42.14 -19.68 28.28
CA ASN A 19 -42.10 -18.23 28.13
C ASN A 19 -40.67 -17.76 27.81
N ILE A 20 -40.13 -18.17 26.65
CA ILE A 20 -38.80 -17.77 26.18
C ILE A 20 -38.91 -16.36 25.59
N SER A 21 -38.87 -15.36 26.47
CA SER A 21 -38.52 -14.00 26.05
C SER A 21 -37.07 -14.03 25.59
N ILE A 22 -36.84 -14.12 24.27
CA ILE A 22 -35.51 -13.95 23.66
C ILE A 22 -35.12 -12.47 23.75
N LYS A 23 -34.83 -12.03 24.98
CA LYS A 23 -33.92 -10.90 25.17
C LYS A 23 -32.58 -11.33 24.58
N LEU A 24 -32.05 -10.50 23.69
CA LEU A 24 -30.74 -10.73 23.08
C LEU A 24 -29.66 -10.58 24.17
N VAL A 25 -29.34 -11.68 24.85
CA VAL A 25 -28.28 -11.74 25.87
C VAL A 25 -26.97 -12.13 25.22
N ILE A 26 -25.91 -11.34 25.42
CA ILE A 26 -24.55 -11.76 25.02
C ILE A 26 -23.94 -12.52 26.19
N LEU A 27 -23.80 -13.83 26.02
CA LEU A 27 -23.18 -14.71 27.00
C LEU A 27 -21.67 -14.76 26.77
N THR A 28 -20.90 -14.31 27.77
CA THR A 28 -19.44 -14.31 27.76
C THR A 28 -18.92 -15.20 28.88
N ILE A 29 -17.99 -16.11 28.61
CA ILE A 29 -17.21 -16.82 29.64
C ILE A 29 -15.77 -16.31 29.66
N CYS A 30 -15.28 -15.96 30.85
CA CYS A 30 -13.88 -15.59 31.08
C CYS A 30 -13.20 -16.64 31.95
N VAL A 31 -12.19 -17.31 31.40
CA VAL A 31 -11.45 -18.38 32.10
C VAL A 31 -10.34 -17.76 32.97
N GLY A 32 -10.26 -18.15 34.24
CA GLY A 32 -9.28 -17.58 35.17
C GLY A 32 -9.63 -16.18 35.66
N ALA A 33 -10.93 -15.88 35.83
CA ALA A 33 -11.43 -14.54 36.09
C ALA A 33 -11.49 -14.14 37.58
N THR A 34 -10.70 -14.78 38.45
CA THR A 34 -10.69 -14.52 39.89
C THR A 34 -9.74 -13.40 40.33
N ASN A 35 -8.88 -12.90 39.43
CA ASN A 35 -7.86 -11.90 39.69
C ASN A 35 -7.36 -11.25 38.39
N GLY A 36 -6.61 -10.14 38.52
CA GLY A 36 -5.95 -9.43 37.42
C GLY A 36 -6.87 -9.06 36.26
N ILE A 37 -6.33 -9.11 35.03
CA ILE A 37 -7.05 -8.79 33.78
C ILE A 37 -8.39 -9.54 33.69
N GLY A 38 -8.44 -10.81 34.09
CA GLY A 38 -9.66 -11.62 34.01
C GLY A 38 -10.79 -11.08 34.87
N LEU A 39 -10.48 -10.63 36.09
CA LEU A 39 -11.45 -10.01 37.01
C LEU A 39 -11.92 -8.64 36.48
N ASP A 40 -10.99 -7.79 36.06
CA ASP A 40 -11.35 -6.47 35.54
C ASP A 40 -12.16 -6.59 34.24
N THR A 41 -11.87 -7.58 33.39
CA THR A 41 -12.67 -7.91 32.19
C THR A 41 -14.10 -8.28 32.55
N VAL A 42 -14.31 -9.10 33.59
CA VAL A 42 -15.64 -9.43 34.09
C VAL A 42 -16.38 -8.18 34.56
N ILE A 43 -15.70 -7.31 35.32
CA ILE A 43 -16.27 -6.05 35.82
C ILE A 43 -16.66 -5.14 34.64
N TYR A 44 -15.75 -4.89 33.70
CA TYR A 44 -15.98 -4.01 32.55
C TYR A 44 -17.13 -4.51 31.66
N ILE A 45 -17.16 -5.80 31.31
CA ILE A 45 -18.25 -6.37 30.50
C ILE A 45 -19.57 -6.30 31.27
N ALA A 46 -19.62 -6.70 32.54
CA ALA A 46 -20.85 -6.62 33.34
C ALA A 46 -21.30 -5.15 33.60
N SER A 47 -20.39 -4.18 33.54
CA SER A 47 -20.71 -2.75 33.67
C SER A 47 -21.21 -2.13 32.36
N ALA A 48 -20.85 -2.70 31.20
CA ALA A 48 -21.10 -2.10 29.89
C ALA A 48 -22.57 -2.17 29.42
N SER A 49 -23.30 -3.24 29.76
CA SER A 49 -24.67 -3.41 29.27
C SER A 49 -25.54 -4.34 30.13
N PRO A 50 -26.84 -4.01 30.36
CA PRO A 50 -27.79 -4.93 30.97
C PRO A 50 -28.16 -6.13 30.07
N LYS A 51 -27.69 -6.13 28.82
CA LYS A 51 -27.82 -7.27 27.89
C LYS A 51 -26.71 -8.31 28.07
N TYR A 52 -25.70 -8.07 28.90
CA TYR A 52 -24.57 -8.99 29.03
C TYR A 52 -24.76 -9.92 30.22
N HIS A 53 -24.46 -11.20 30.00
CA HIS A 53 -24.32 -12.19 31.06
C HIS A 53 -22.89 -12.72 31.06
N VAL A 54 -22.19 -12.57 32.19
CA VAL A 54 -20.79 -12.99 32.32
C VAL A 54 -20.70 -14.21 33.22
N ILE A 55 -20.25 -15.32 32.64
CA ILE A 55 -19.91 -16.54 33.37
C ILE A 55 -18.45 -16.42 33.84
N ILE A 56 -18.27 -16.41 35.16
CA ILE A 56 -16.95 -16.49 35.79
C ILE A 56 -16.49 -17.95 35.73
N GLY A 57 -15.45 -18.24 34.94
CA GLY A 57 -14.79 -19.55 34.92
C GLY A 57 -13.69 -19.60 35.97
N ALA A 58 -13.91 -20.33 37.06
CA ALA A 58 -12.98 -20.41 38.19
C ALA A 58 -12.62 -21.85 38.57
N ARG A 59 -11.32 -22.13 38.71
CA ARG A 59 -10.81 -23.42 39.21
C ARG A 59 -11.24 -23.72 40.65
N ASN A 60 -11.21 -22.70 41.52
CA ASN A 60 -11.60 -22.82 42.92
C ASN A 60 -12.95 -22.16 43.13
N LEU A 61 -13.98 -22.97 43.42
CA LEU A 61 -15.36 -22.50 43.52
C LEU A 61 -15.54 -21.45 44.63
N SER A 62 -15.02 -21.68 45.83
CA SER A 62 -15.17 -20.72 46.96
C SER A 62 -14.52 -19.36 46.71
N LYS A 63 -13.39 -19.30 45.99
CA LYS A 63 -12.83 -18.02 45.51
C LYS A 63 -13.72 -17.37 44.46
N GLY A 64 -14.28 -18.17 43.54
CA GLY A 64 -15.25 -17.71 42.55
C GLY A 64 -16.54 -17.16 43.16
N GLU A 65 -17.05 -17.78 44.23
CA GLU A 65 -18.25 -17.34 44.96
C GLU A 65 -18.02 -15.98 45.65
N ALA A 66 -16.85 -15.80 46.29
CA ALA A 66 -16.46 -14.52 46.87
C ALA A 66 -16.37 -13.43 45.79
N VAL A 67 -15.65 -13.70 44.68
CA VAL A 67 -15.54 -12.77 43.55
C VAL A 67 -16.90 -12.44 42.92
N LEU A 68 -17.77 -13.44 42.73
CA LEU A 68 -19.12 -13.22 42.19
C LEU A 68 -19.92 -12.26 43.08
N LYS A 69 -19.91 -12.48 44.39
CA LYS A 69 -20.60 -11.65 45.37
C LYS A 69 -20.03 -10.22 45.43
N ASP A 70 -18.70 -10.11 45.45
CA ASP A 70 -18.00 -8.82 45.52
C ASP A 70 -18.21 -8.00 44.25
N VAL A 71 -18.23 -8.63 43.07
CA VAL A 71 -18.54 -7.96 41.80
C VAL A 71 -20.01 -7.57 41.74
N GLN A 72 -20.94 -8.45 42.09
CA GLN A 72 -22.38 -8.12 42.12
C GLN A 72 -22.73 -6.96 43.08
N ALA A 73 -21.92 -6.74 44.12
CA ALA A 73 -22.09 -5.63 45.06
C ALA A 73 -21.49 -4.29 44.58
N LYS A 74 -20.74 -4.25 43.46
CA LYS A 74 -20.13 -3.01 42.94
C LYS A 74 -21.19 -2.10 42.31
N PRO A 75 -21.14 -0.77 42.56
CA PRO A 75 -21.95 0.19 41.82
C PRO A 75 -21.54 0.19 40.33
N GLY A 76 -22.51 0.39 39.43
CA GLY A 76 -22.27 0.48 37.98
C GLY A 76 -22.37 -0.84 37.21
N ILE A 77 -22.50 -1.99 37.89
CA ILE A 77 -22.83 -3.26 37.24
C ILE A 77 -24.26 -3.20 36.69
N GLN A 78 -24.41 -3.37 35.37
CA GLN A 78 -25.69 -3.33 34.66
C GLN A 78 -26.17 -4.72 34.24
N GLY A 79 -25.23 -5.57 33.85
CA GLY A 79 -25.46 -6.94 33.39
C GLY A 79 -25.67 -7.93 34.54
N THR A 80 -25.69 -9.21 34.19
CA THR A 80 -25.85 -10.32 35.14
C THR A 80 -24.60 -11.20 35.17
N LEU A 81 -24.37 -11.88 36.29
CA LEU A 81 -23.20 -12.74 36.46
C LEU A 81 -23.60 -14.11 37.01
N SER A 82 -22.86 -15.13 36.61
CA SER A 82 -22.90 -16.49 37.19
C SER A 82 -21.49 -17.05 37.35
N LEU A 83 -21.40 -18.22 37.97
CA LEU A 83 -20.14 -18.90 38.28
C LEU A 83 -20.22 -20.35 37.76
N VAL A 84 -19.17 -20.80 37.09
CA VAL A 84 -18.96 -22.20 36.74
C VAL A 84 -17.59 -22.66 37.24
N GLN A 85 -17.53 -23.85 37.82
CA GLN A 85 -16.24 -24.47 38.13
C GLN A 85 -15.59 -24.89 36.81
N LEU A 86 -14.41 -24.32 36.54
CA LEU A 86 -13.63 -24.60 35.34
C LEU A 86 -12.14 -24.52 35.69
N ASP A 87 -11.54 -25.68 35.93
CA ASP A 87 -10.09 -25.83 35.82
C ASP A 87 -9.72 -26.11 34.36
N ALA A 88 -8.83 -25.30 33.79
CA ALA A 88 -8.37 -25.48 32.42
C ALA A 88 -7.37 -26.64 32.28
N ASN A 89 -6.91 -27.21 33.39
CA ASN A 89 -5.94 -28.31 33.41
C ASN A 89 -6.57 -29.66 33.83
N ASP A 90 -7.91 -29.77 33.78
CA ASP A 90 -8.67 -31.01 34.07
C ASP A 90 -9.81 -31.18 33.06
N ASP A 91 -9.65 -32.13 32.13
CA ASP A 91 -10.63 -32.48 31.10
C ASP A 91 -12.03 -32.77 31.68
N THR A 92 -12.10 -33.36 32.87
CA THR A 92 -13.37 -33.65 33.55
C THR A 92 -14.06 -32.36 33.98
N SER A 93 -13.30 -31.38 34.48
CA SER A 93 -13.82 -30.05 34.80
C SER A 93 -14.24 -29.29 33.55
N ILE A 94 -13.51 -29.42 32.44
CA ILE A 94 -13.85 -28.78 31.16
C ILE A 94 -15.17 -29.35 30.61
N GLU A 95 -15.32 -30.68 30.57
CA GLU A 95 -16.55 -31.34 30.14
C GLU A 95 -17.75 -30.98 31.03
N ALA A 96 -17.55 -30.98 32.36
CA ALA A 96 -18.60 -30.63 33.31
C ALA A 96 -19.06 -29.17 33.14
N ALA A 97 -18.12 -28.24 32.94
CA ALA A 97 -18.42 -26.83 32.66
C ALA A 97 -19.20 -26.67 31.34
N ALA A 98 -18.76 -27.32 30.26
CA ALA A 98 -19.44 -27.26 28.97
C ALA A 98 -20.88 -27.79 29.07
N LYS A 99 -21.09 -28.95 29.72
CA LYS A 99 -22.44 -29.51 29.98
C LYS A 99 -23.30 -28.58 30.84
N LYS A 100 -22.72 -27.92 31.85
CA LYS A 100 -23.44 -26.98 32.72
C LYS A 100 -23.88 -25.72 31.96
N ILE A 101 -23.01 -25.15 31.11
CA ILE A 101 -23.33 -24.00 30.26
C ILE A 101 -24.40 -24.38 29.21
N GLU A 102 -24.33 -25.61 28.66
CA GLU A 102 -25.39 -26.12 27.78
C GLU A 102 -26.75 -26.20 28.48
N GLN A 103 -26.79 -26.75 29.70
CA GLN A 103 -28.02 -26.88 30.48
C GLN A 103 -28.63 -25.52 30.87
N ASP A 104 -27.79 -24.56 31.26
CA ASP A 104 -28.26 -23.27 31.80
C ASP A 104 -28.58 -22.24 30.71
N PHE A 105 -27.86 -22.27 29.57
CA PHE A 105 -27.92 -21.23 28.54
C PHE A 105 -28.07 -21.74 27.11
N ASN A 106 -27.76 -23.03 26.85
CA ASN A 106 -27.91 -23.71 25.55
C ASN A 106 -27.11 -23.12 24.36
N GLN A 107 -26.31 -22.08 24.58
CA GLN A 107 -25.53 -21.30 23.61
C GLN A 107 -24.37 -20.59 24.34
N LEU A 108 -23.32 -20.18 23.63
CA LEU A 108 -22.29 -19.24 24.12
C LEU A 108 -21.94 -18.23 23.02
N ASN A 109 -21.80 -16.94 23.33
CA ASN A 109 -21.42 -15.93 22.32
C ASN A 109 -19.92 -15.66 22.32
N VAL A 110 -19.31 -15.49 23.49
CA VAL A 110 -17.91 -15.07 23.61
C VAL A 110 -17.15 -15.98 24.58
N LEU A 111 -15.99 -16.47 24.14
CA LEU A 111 -15.02 -17.20 24.97
C LEU A 111 -13.75 -16.35 25.12
N ILE A 112 -13.38 -16.02 26.36
CA ILE A 112 -12.13 -15.33 26.68
C ILE A 112 -11.19 -16.31 27.42
N ASN A 113 -10.22 -16.85 26.70
CA ASN A 113 -9.14 -17.68 27.24
C ASN A 113 -8.09 -16.75 27.88
N ASN A 114 -8.36 -16.32 29.12
CA ASN A 114 -7.50 -15.43 29.90
C ASN A 114 -6.52 -16.16 30.83
N ALA A 115 -6.84 -17.39 31.26
CA ALA A 115 -6.01 -18.15 32.18
C ALA A 115 -4.57 -18.34 31.67
N GLY A 116 -3.59 -18.08 32.52
CA GLY A 116 -2.18 -18.30 32.18
C GLY A 116 -1.22 -18.14 33.37
N VAL A 117 -0.03 -18.72 33.21
CA VAL A 117 1.04 -18.76 34.20
C VAL A 117 2.39 -18.38 33.59
N CYS A 118 3.24 -17.73 34.39
CA CYS A 118 4.64 -17.44 34.08
C CYS A 118 5.50 -17.66 35.35
N PRO A 119 5.77 -18.92 35.73
CA PRO A 119 6.57 -19.27 36.92
C PRO A 119 8.09 -19.10 36.73
N GLU A 120 8.56 -18.74 35.53
CA GLU A 120 9.98 -18.52 35.22
C GLU A 120 10.52 -17.28 35.94
N ARG A 121 11.82 -17.28 36.29
CA ARG A 121 12.49 -16.17 36.99
C ARG A 121 13.89 -15.97 36.43
N ASP A 122 14.07 -14.92 35.65
CA ASP A 122 15.34 -14.32 35.22
C ASP A 122 16.44 -15.28 34.71
N ASP A 123 16.05 -16.44 34.20
CA ASP A 123 16.93 -17.47 33.62
C ASP A 123 16.79 -17.46 32.09
N PRO A 124 17.88 -17.28 31.31
CA PRO A 124 17.82 -17.35 29.84
C PRO A 124 17.40 -18.72 29.29
N TRP A 125 17.30 -19.75 30.13
CA TRP A 125 16.88 -21.10 29.79
C TRP A 125 15.67 -21.58 30.61
N THR A 126 15.09 -22.70 30.20
CA THR A 126 13.95 -23.33 30.86
C THR A 126 14.15 -24.85 30.94
N ASN A 127 13.38 -25.53 31.80
CA ASN A 127 13.45 -26.97 31.98
C ASN A 127 12.15 -27.67 31.58
N ARG A 128 12.19 -29.01 31.50
CA ARG A 128 11.07 -29.83 31.00
C ARG A 128 9.81 -29.68 31.84
N GLU A 129 9.96 -29.67 33.15
CA GLU A 129 8.87 -29.61 34.12
C GLU A 129 8.21 -28.22 34.10
N LEU A 130 9.03 -27.17 34.01
CA LEU A 130 8.58 -25.78 33.90
C LEU A 130 7.83 -25.54 32.57
N MET A 131 8.39 -26.01 31.45
CA MET A 131 7.71 -25.97 30.14
C MET A 131 6.37 -26.72 30.16
N ARG A 132 6.31 -27.92 30.76
CA ARG A 132 5.05 -28.66 30.93
C ARG A 132 4.02 -27.82 31.68
N THR A 133 4.35 -27.31 32.87
CA THR A 133 3.43 -26.48 33.68
C THR A 133 2.91 -25.26 32.93
N ILE A 134 3.77 -24.60 32.14
CA ILE A 134 3.40 -23.42 31.34
C ILE A 134 2.48 -23.82 30.17
N PHE A 135 2.84 -24.85 29.41
CA PHE A 135 2.04 -25.30 28.25
C PHE A 135 0.68 -25.87 28.65
N GLU A 136 0.61 -26.58 29.78
CA GLU A 136 -0.65 -27.13 30.34
C GLU A 136 -1.72 -26.04 30.42
N THR A 137 -1.37 -24.90 31.03
CA THR A 137 -2.33 -23.81 31.26
C THR A 137 -2.45 -22.89 30.05
N ASN A 138 -1.32 -22.45 29.49
CA ASN A 138 -1.29 -21.38 28.48
C ASN A 138 -1.68 -21.85 27.07
N VAL A 139 -1.63 -23.17 26.81
CA VAL A 139 -1.82 -23.74 25.47
C VAL A 139 -2.84 -24.87 25.49
N PHE A 140 -2.63 -25.93 26.28
CA PHE A 140 -3.50 -27.11 26.27
C PHE A 140 -4.88 -26.75 26.82
N GLY A 141 -4.96 -26.12 27.99
CA GLY A 141 -6.23 -25.67 28.57
C GLY A 141 -7.01 -24.71 27.67
N ALA A 142 -6.34 -23.71 27.08
CA ALA A 142 -6.98 -22.82 26.10
C ALA A 142 -7.50 -23.58 24.85
N THR A 143 -6.77 -24.60 24.39
CA THR A 143 -7.20 -25.47 23.27
C THR A 143 -8.44 -26.29 23.64
N LEU A 144 -8.38 -27.01 24.75
CA LEU A 144 -9.40 -27.99 25.15
C LEU A 144 -10.69 -27.33 25.63
N VAL A 145 -10.61 -26.21 26.35
CA VAL A 145 -11.78 -25.37 26.69
C VAL A 145 -12.45 -24.86 25.42
N THR A 146 -11.69 -24.36 24.44
CA THR A 146 -12.25 -23.93 23.16
C THR A 146 -12.92 -25.09 22.42
N GLN A 147 -12.27 -26.25 22.36
CA GLN A 147 -12.81 -27.45 21.71
C GLN A 147 -14.13 -27.90 22.32
N ALA A 148 -14.24 -27.93 23.66
CA ALA A 148 -15.45 -28.33 24.36
C ALA A 148 -16.61 -27.33 24.19
N LEU A 149 -16.32 -26.04 23.99
CA LEU A 149 -17.33 -24.98 23.89
C LEU A 149 -17.76 -24.65 22.45
N ILE A 150 -16.98 -25.03 21.42
CA ILE A 150 -17.34 -24.84 20.00
C ILE A 150 -18.79 -25.29 19.65
N PRO A 151 -19.32 -26.42 20.14
CA PRO A 151 -20.70 -26.84 19.86
C PRO A 151 -21.78 -25.85 20.36
N LEU A 152 -21.52 -25.15 21.46
CA LEU A 152 -22.39 -24.09 21.98
C LEU A 152 -22.18 -22.77 21.25
N MET A 153 -20.94 -22.47 20.87
CA MET A 153 -20.60 -21.26 20.12
C MET A 153 -21.15 -21.29 18.69
N LYS A 154 -21.21 -22.46 18.05
CA LYS A 154 -21.86 -22.65 16.73
C LYS A 154 -23.35 -22.32 16.70
N ARG A 155 -23.99 -22.15 17.86
CA ARG A 155 -25.39 -21.70 17.99
C ARG A 155 -25.51 -20.17 18.10
N SER A 156 -24.39 -19.46 18.23
CA SER A 156 -24.35 -18.00 18.18
C SER A 156 -24.41 -17.48 16.76
N SER A 157 -25.10 -16.36 16.57
CA SER A 157 -25.09 -15.59 15.31
C SER A 157 -23.83 -14.73 15.13
N ASN A 158 -23.00 -14.56 16.16
CA ASN A 158 -21.73 -13.83 16.12
C ASN A 158 -20.75 -14.40 17.18
N PRO A 159 -20.24 -15.63 16.99
CA PRO A 159 -19.34 -16.27 17.96
C PRO A 159 -17.94 -15.64 17.94
N ARG A 160 -17.41 -15.32 19.13
CA ARG A 160 -16.10 -14.68 19.31
C ARG A 160 -15.20 -15.51 20.23
N ILE A 161 -13.99 -15.85 19.79
CA ILE A 161 -12.93 -16.45 20.62
C ILE A 161 -11.84 -15.40 20.82
N ILE A 162 -11.41 -15.18 22.05
CA ILE A 162 -10.33 -14.24 22.39
C ILE A 162 -9.28 -14.98 23.23
N ASN A 163 -8.11 -15.19 22.65
CA ASN A 163 -6.95 -15.80 23.31
C ASN A 163 -6.05 -14.70 23.87
N VAL A 164 -5.96 -14.57 25.19
CA VAL A 164 -5.11 -13.57 25.85
C VAL A 164 -3.65 -14.03 25.80
N SER A 165 -2.90 -13.45 24.87
CA SER A 165 -1.52 -13.80 24.55
C SER A 165 -0.54 -12.74 25.09
N SER A 166 0.61 -12.57 24.45
CA SER A 166 1.61 -11.54 24.77
C SER A 166 2.50 -11.24 23.56
N SER A 167 2.98 -10.00 23.45
CA SER A 167 4.01 -9.58 22.49
C SER A 167 5.30 -10.42 22.61
N LEU A 168 5.59 -10.96 23.80
CA LEU A 168 6.71 -11.88 24.03
C LEU A 168 6.63 -13.16 23.17
N GLY A 169 5.43 -13.55 22.72
CA GLY A 169 5.21 -14.67 21.79
C GLY A 169 5.41 -14.32 20.31
N SER A 170 5.95 -13.14 19.97
CA SER A 170 6.22 -12.73 18.59
C SER A 170 7.61 -13.15 18.13
N ILE A 171 7.66 -13.95 17.05
CA ILE A 171 8.91 -14.43 16.42
C ILE A 171 9.69 -13.25 15.81
N SER A 172 9.01 -12.28 15.20
CA SER A 172 9.68 -11.10 14.63
C SER A 172 10.28 -10.21 15.71
N ALA A 173 9.55 -9.98 16.81
CA ALA A 173 10.02 -9.11 17.90
C ALA A 173 11.22 -9.70 18.67
N ILE A 174 11.33 -11.03 18.82
CA ILE A 174 12.52 -11.64 19.44
C ILE A 174 13.71 -11.73 18.48
N SER A 175 13.47 -11.69 17.16
CA SER A 175 14.53 -11.66 16.14
C SER A 175 15.14 -10.27 15.95
N ASP A 176 14.45 -9.22 16.39
CA ASP A 176 14.93 -7.85 16.44
C ASP A 176 15.44 -7.52 17.84
N HIS A 177 16.77 -7.49 18.01
CA HIS A 177 17.37 -7.16 19.28
C HIS A 177 17.07 -5.73 19.77
N SER A 178 16.65 -4.81 18.88
CA SER A 178 16.24 -3.44 19.24
C SER A 178 14.79 -3.34 19.72
N ALA A 179 13.97 -4.38 19.51
CA ALA A 179 12.57 -4.35 19.87
C ALA A 179 12.35 -4.29 21.40
N PRO A 180 11.33 -3.56 21.90
CA PRO A 180 10.98 -3.52 23.31
C PRO A 180 10.80 -4.93 23.89
N TYR A 181 11.40 -5.16 25.05
CA TYR A 181 11.38 -6.44 25.77
C TYR A 181 12.03 -7.63 25.04
N SER A 182 12.80 -7.42 23.97
CA SER A 182 13.58 -8.49 23.31
C SER A 182 14.47 -9.27 24.30
N GLY A 183 15.14 -8.55 25.21
CA GLY A 183 16.02 -9.12 26.23
C GLY A 183 15.34 -9.78 27.45
N VAL A 184 14.01 -9.85 27.54
CA VAL A 184 13.34 -10.44 28.72
C VAL A 184 13.47 -11.98 28.72
N PRO A 185 14.09 -12.59 29.75
CA PRO A 185 14.44 -14.02 29.77
C PRO A 185 13.32 -14.91 30.32
N TYR A 186 12.21 -15.03 29.58
CA TYR A 186 11.12 -15.98 29.87
C TYR A 186 10.90 -16.96 28.69
N PRO A 187 11.87 -17.84 28.39
CA PRO A 187 11.84 -18.66 27.18
C PRO A 187 10.66 -19.63 27.10
N GLY A 188 10.28 -20.29 28.20
CA GLY A 188 9.10 -21.17 28.24
C GLY A 188 7.80 -20.40 28.04
N TYR A 189 7.66 -19.23 28.66
CA TYR A 189 6.50 -18.35 28.47
C TYR A 189 6.40 -17.83 27.04
N ARG A 190 7.52 -17.34 26.46
CA ARG A 190 7.62 -16.93 25.05
C ARG A 190 7.15 -18.03 24.10
N MET A 191 7.69 -19.25 24.27
CA MET A 191 7.28 -20.40 23.46
C MET A 191 5.79 -20.74 23.64
N SER A 192 5.25 -20.66 24.85
CA SER A 192 3.83 -20.91 25.09
C SER A 192 2.92 -19.87 24.44
N LYS A 193 3.29 -18.58 24.46
CA LYS A 193 2.51 -17.51 23.82
C LYS A 193 2.68 -17.50 22.30
N ALA A 194 3.83 -17.93 21.77
CA ALA A 194 4.00 -18.21 20.34
C ALA A 194 3.12 -19.40 19.88
N ALA A 195 3.06 -20.47 20.67
CA ALA A 195 2.17 -21.61 20.43
C ALA A 195 0.68 -21.21 20.51
N LEU A 196 0.31 -20.36 21.48
CA LEU A 196 -1.05 -19.79 21.57
C LEU A 196 -1.38 -18.90 20.36
N ASN A 197 -0.43 -18.10 19.85
CA ASN A 197 -0.62 -17.31 18.63
C ASN A 197 -0.84 -18.20 17.40
N MET A 198 -0.10 -19.30 17.27
CA MET A 198 -0.31 -20.30 16.22
C MET A 198 -1.67 -21.00 16.36
N LEU A 199 -2.08 -21.33 17.58
CA LEU A 199 -3.41 -21.88 17.86
C LEU A 199 -4.52 -20.90 17.42
N THR A 200 -4.41 -19.61 17.74
CA THR A 200 -5.35 -18.58 17.28
C THR A 200 -5.47 -18.57 15.75
N ALA A 201 -4.34 -18.58 15.03
CA ALA A 201 -4.33 -18.58 13.57
C ALA A 201 -4.99 -19.85 12.97
N TYR A 202 -4.75 -21.02 13.59
CA TYR A 202 -5.39 -22.28 13.20
C TYR A 202 -6.90 -22.29 13.52
N GLN A 203 -7.31 -21.82 14.69
CA GLN A 203 -8.71 -21.66 15.09
C GLN A 203 -9.44 -20.72 14.14
N TYR A 204 -8.84 -19.58 13.78
CA TYR A 204 -9.38 -18.65 12.77
C TYR A 204 -9.64 -19.37 11.44
N TYR A 205 -8.62 -20.04 10.89
CA TYR A 205 -8.74 -20.75 9.61
C TYR A 205 -9.87 -21.79 9.61
N GLN A 206 -9.95 -22.62 10.66
CA GLN A 206 -10.93 -23.70 10.75
C GLN A 206 -12.35 -23.23 11.08
N LEU A 207 -12.51 -22.10 11.78
CA LEU A 207 -13.81 -21.64 12.28
C LEU A 207 -14.41 -20.48 11.46
N LYS A 208 -13.62 -19.80 10.61
CA LYS A 208 -14.11 -18.78 9.67
C LYS A 208 -15.29 -19.25 8.80
N PRO A 209 -15.33 -20.49 8.23
CA PRO A 209 -16.50 -20.97 7.49
C PRO A 209 -17.77 -21.11 8.32
N HIS A 210 -17.67 -21.05 9.65
CA HIS A 210 -18.78 -21.06 10.60
C HIS A 210 -19.10 -19.67 11.18
N GLY A 211 -18.54 -18.59 10.62
CA GLY A 211 -18.80 -17.22 11.05
C GLY A 211 -18.15 -16.81 12.38
N PHE A 212 -17.14 -17.56 12.85
CA PHE A 212 -16.41 -17.21 14.06
C PHE A 212 -15.45 -16.06 13.81
N LYS A 213 -15.37 -15.18 14.81
CA LYS A 213 -14.33 -14.16 14.97
C LYS A 213 -13.28 -14.65 15.97
N VAL A 214 -12.01 -14.62 15.63
CA VAL A 214 -10.94 -15.25 16.45
C VAL A 214 -9.75 -14.31 16.64
N TRP A 215 -9.50 -13.96 17.89
CA TRP A 215 -8.60 -12.89 18.31
C TRP A 215 -7.40 -13.42 19.11
N THR A 216 -6.20 -12.94 18.77
CA THR A 216 -5.07 -12.92 19.70
C THR A 216 -5.03 -11.53 20.31
N TYR A 217 -5.12 -11.46 21.64
CA TYR A 217 -5.12 -10.19 22.37
C TYR A 217 -3.86 -10.07 23.22
N CYS A 218 -3.04 -9.04 23.01
CA CYS A 218 -1.91 -8.73 23.88
C CYS A 218 -2.34 -7.65 24.90
N PRO A 219 -2.42 -7.95 26.21
CA PRO A 219 -2.89 -7.00 27.22
C PRO A 219 -1.90 -5.88 27.55
N GLY A 220 -0.69 -5.92 26.99
CA GLY A 220 0.42 -5.04 27.38
C GLY A 220 1.17 -5.55 28.61
N PHE A 221 2.06 -4.73 29.16
CA PHE A 221 2.70 -4.99 30.44
C PHE A 221 1.92 -4.23 31.52
N VAL A 222 1.02 -4.93 32.20
CA VAL A 222 0.07 -4.34 33.18
C VAL A 222 0.22 -4.95 34.57
N VAL A 223 -0.23 -4.21 35.59
CA VAL A 223 -0.16 -4.61 37.00
C VAL A 223 -1.05 -5.83 37.27
N THR A 224 -0.43 -7.01 37.34
CA THR A 224 -1.09 -8.30 37.60
C THR A 224 -0.19 -9.23 38.44
N ASP A 225 -0.81 -10.22 39.10
CA ASP A 225 -0.11 -11.24 39.90
C ASP A 225 0.86 -12.11 39.07
N LEU A 226 0.77 -12.06 37.74
CA LEU A 226 1.65 -12.73 36.78
C LEU A 226 3.09 -12.16 36.75
N GLY A 227 3.33 -11.02 37.40
CA GLY A 227 4.60 -10.28 37.33
C GLY A 227 5.40 -10.12 38.63
N GLY A 228 4.95 -10.70 39.75
CA GLY A 228 5.57 -10.46 41.07
C GLY A 228 4.90 -9.32 41.84
N ASP A 229 5.67 -8.50 42.57
CA ASP A 229 5.11 -7.54 43.53
C ASP A 229 4.20 -6.49 42.86
N ARG A 230 2.97 -6.39 43.37
CA ARG A 230 1.92 -5.56 42.81
C ARG A 230 2.06 -4.09 43.17
N GLU A 231 2.60 -3.76 44.35
CA GLU A 231 2.72 -2.37 44.80
C GLU A 231 3.95 -1.71 44.16
N GLN A 232 5.09 -2.40 44.16
CA GLN A 232 6.31 -1.93 43.47
C GLN A 232 6.07 -1.64 41.98
N ARG A 233 5.16 -2.39 41.33
CA ARG A 233 4.80 -2.16 39.92
C ARG A 233 3.91 -0.93 39.70
N LYS A 234 3.02 -0.59 40.64
CA LYS A 234 2.25 0.67 40.60
C LYS A 234 3.16 1.88 40.79
N GLU A 235 4.10 1.79 41.73
CA GLU A 235 5.09 2.85 41.98
C GLU A 235 5.97 3.14 40.76
N ASN A 236 6.25 2.11 39.95
CA ASN A 236 6.97 2.23 38.68
C ASN A 236 6.11 2.71 37.49
N GLY A 237 4.87 3.17 37.71
CA GLY A 237 4.02 3.76 36.67
C GLY A 237 3.50 2.77 35.61
N ILE A 238 3.40 1.48 35.95
CA ILE A 238 2.87 0.44 35.05
C ILE A 238 1.34 0.55 34.97
N ASP A 239 0.79 0.42 33.76
CA ASP A 239 -0.65 0.53 33.49
C ASP A 239 -1.51 -0.45 34.31
N SER A 240 -2.71 0.01 34.67
CA SER A 240 -3.75 -0.80 35.32
C SER A 240 -4.25 -1.91 34.40
N SER A 241 -4.60 -3.07 34.98
CA SER A 241 -5.26 -4.16 34.25
C SER A 241 -6.65 -3.78 33.70
N GLU A 242 -7.23 -2.68 34.18
CA GLU A 242 -8.43 -2.03 33.64
C GLU A 242 -8.26 -1.59 32.18
N THR A 243 -7.07 -1.12 31.78
CA THR A 243 -6.77 -0.74 30.39
C THR A 243 -6.88 -1.95 29.46
N SER A 244 -6.39 -3.10 29.90
CA SER A 244 -6.52 -4.36 29.16
C SER A 244 -7.98 -4.85 29.11
N ALA A 245 -8.72 -4.71 30.22
CA ALA A 245 -10.13 -5.06 30.30
C ALA A 245 -11.00 -4.23 29.33
N LYS A 246 -10.68 -2.93 29.16
CA LYS A 246 -11.34 -2.08 28.16
C LYS A 246 -11.11 -2.60 26.74
N GLY A 247 -9.86 -2.92 26.36
CA GLY A 247 -9.58 -3.45 25.01
C GLY A 247 -10.26 -4.80 24.73
N LEU A 248 -10.45 -5.63 25.74
CA LEU A 248 -11.25 -6.87 25.62
C LEU A 248 -12.75 -6.58 25.45
N LEU A 249 -13.28 -5.57 26.15
CA LEU A 249 -14.66 -5.11 25.99
C LEU A 249 -14.94 -4.57 24.57
N GLU A 250 -14.04 -3.77 23.99
CA GLU A 250 -14.15 -3.28 22.60
C GLU A 250 -14.32 -4.44 21.60
N ILE A 251 -13.58 -5.54 21.78
CA ILE A 251 -13.68 -6.77 20.95
C ILE A 251 -15.00 -7.51 21.20
N VAL A 252 -15.47 -7.58 22.45
CA VAL A 252 -16.78 -8.19 22.81
C VAL A 252 -17.94 -7.42 22.18
N GLN A 253 -17.88 -6.08 22.21
CA GLN A 253 -18.86 -5.18 21.59
C GLN A 253 -18.81 -5.24 20.05
N GLY A 254 -17.66 -5.60 19.47
CA GLY A 254 -17.45 -5.63 18.03
C GLY A 254 -16.95 -4.32 17.43
N GLU A 255 -16.57 -3.36 18.28
CA GLU A 255 -15.96 -2.09 17.87
C GLU A 255 -14.63 -2.32 17.12
N ARG A 256 -14.02 -3.49 17.32
CA ARG A 256 -12.79 -3.93 16.66
C ARG A 256 -13.03 -4.85 15.46
N ASP A 257 -14.26 -5.13 15.03
CA ASP A 257 -14.52 -6.15 13.99
C ASP A 257 -13.78 -5.88 12.66
N ALA A 258 -13.54 -4.61 12.31
CA ALA A 258 -12.73 -4.23 11.16
C ALA A 258 -11.24 -4.61 11.30
N ASP A 259 -10.71 -4.71 12.52
CA ASP A 259 -9.31 -5.07 12.78
C ASP A 259 -9.03 -6.57 12.51
N GLU A 260 -10.06 -7.43 12.50
CA GLU A 260 -9.89 -8.83 12.10
C GLU A 260 -9.69 -8.96 10.58
N GLU A 261 -10.35 -8.09 9.82
CA GLU A 261 -10.15 -7.96 8.37
C GLU A 261 -8.81 -7.26 8.07
N SER A 262 -8.43 -6.24 8.86
CA SER A 262 -7.18 -5.50 8.68
C SER A 262 -5.92 -6.26 9.13
N ALA A 263 -6.01 -7.15 10.14
CA ALA A 263 -4.89 -7.99 10.57
C ALA A 263 -4.42 -8.96 9.46
N LEU A 264 -5.33 -9.35 8.55
CA LEU A 264 -5.01 -10.12 7.34
C LEU A 264 -4.63 -9.24 6.14
N ALA A 265 -4.92 -7.94 6.19
CA ALA A 265 -4.36 -6.94 5.27
C ALA A 265 -2.90 -6.56 5.61
N SER A 266 -2.23 -7.31 6.50
CA SER A 266 -0.81 -7.12 6.88
C SER A 266 0.22 -7.40 5.77
N LYS A 267 -0.23 -7.68 4.54
CA LYS A 267 0.41 -7.17 3.32
C LYS A 267 -0.65 -6.39 2.55
N SER A 268 -0.59 -5.06 2.66
CA SER A 268 -1.55 -4.15 2.05
C SER A 268 -1.64 -4.40 0.55
N ASP A 269 -2.85 -4.36 -0.01
CA ASP A 269 -3.09 -4.64 -1.43
C ASP A 269 -2.75 -3.41 -2.29
N ILE A 270 -1.52 -2.90 -2.11
CA ILE A 270 -0.97 -1.77 -2.84
C ILE A 270 -0.97 -2.12 -4.32
N ARG A 271 -1.57 -1.25 -5.13
CA ARG A 271 -1.59 -1.33 -6.59
C ARG A 271 -0.62 -0.32 -7.15
N PHE A 272 -0.27 -0.48 -8.42
CA PHE A 272 0.65 0.43 -9.08
C PHE A 272 0.19 1.90 -9.01
N ASN A 273 -1.11 2.19 -9.14
CA ASN A 273 -1.63 3.56 -9.00
C ASN A 273 -1.73 4.06 -7.53
N HIS A 274 -1.44 3.23 -6.53
CA HIS A 274 -1.46 3.62 -5.10
C HIS A 274 -0.12 4.17 -4.60
N ILE A 275 0.88 4.34 -5.48
CA ILE A 275 2.15 5.02 -5.15
C ILE A 275 2.26 6.35 -5.89
N GLN A 276 3.16 7.21 -5.42
CA GLN A 276 3.57 8.44 -6.11
C GLN A 276 5.10 8.46 -6.20
N VAL A 277 5.63 8.91 -7.35
CA VAL A 277 7.07 8.95 -7.68
C VAL A 277 7.46 10.30 -8.27
N ILE A 278 8.77 10.61 -8.23
CA ILE A 278 9.34 11.71 -9.01
C ILE A 278 9.64 11.22 -10.43
N GLY A 279 9.24 12.01 -11.42
CA GLY A 279 9.66 11.90 -12.80
C GLY A 279 10.62 13.03 -13.17
N THR A 280 11.40 12.84 -14.24
CA THR A 280 12.15 13.93 -14.87
C THR A 280 11.58 14.29 -16.23
N HIS A 281 11.43 15.59 -16.48
CA HIS A 281 11.10 16.16 -17.78
C HIS A 281 12.39 16.22 -18.62
N ASN A 282 12.31 16.01 -19.94
CA ASN A 282 13.46 15.97 -20.85
C ASN A 282 14.66 15.17 -20.30
N SER A 283 14.43 13.97 -19.76
CA SER A 283 15.39 13.27 -18.88
C SER A 283 16.76 12.97 -19.49
N TYR A 284 16.86 13.05 -20.82
CA TYR A 284 18.05 12.77 -21.60
C TYR A 284 18.91 14.03 -21.84
N HIS A 285 18.39 15.23 -21.55
CA HIS A 285 18.91 16.50 -22.05
C HIS A 285 20.30 16.88 -21.50
N ARG A 286 21.12 17.47 -22.39
CA ARG A 286 22.46 18.01 -22.14
C ARG A 286 22.49 19.49 -22.56
N GLU A 287 23.00 20.37 -21.71
CA GLU A 287 23.13 21.81 -22.03
C GLU A 287 24.08 21.98 -23.22
N VAL A 288 23.60 22.70 -24.25
CA VAL A 288 24.39 23.02 -25.45
C VAL A 288 25.76 23.59 -25.10
N SER A 289 26.80 23.18 -25.85
CA SER A 289 28.17 23.58 -25.52
C SER A 289 28.38 25.09 -25.70
N LEU A 290 29.41 25.63 -25.04
CA LEU A 290 29.77 27.05 -25.16
C LEU A 290 30.11 27.48 -26.60
N ALA A 291 30.45 26.54 -27.49
CA ALA A 291 30.69 26.80 -28.91
C ALA A 291 29.39 26.82 -29.74
N GLU A 292 28.36 26.09 -29.32
CA GLU A 292 27.03 26.04 -29.94
C GLU A 292 26.14 27.21 -29.49
N ARG A 293 26.32 27.64 -28.23
CA ARG A 293 25.50 28.65 -27.56
C ARG A 293 25.22 29.95 -28.36
N PRO A 294 26.18 30.59 -29.06
CA PRO A 294 25.88 31.80 -29.84
C PRO A 294 24.97 31.57 -31.05
N VAL A 295 24.95 30.34 -31.57
CA VAL A 295 23.98 29.92 -32.61
C VAL A 295 22.66 29.56 -31.96
N PHE A 296 22.68 28.83 -30.85
CA PHE A 296 21.49 28.47 -30.08
C PHE A 296 20.65 29.70 -29.69
N GLU A 297 21.27 30.67 -29.01
CA GLU A 297 20.66 31.94 -28.55
C GLU A 297 20.10 32.80 -29.70
N LYS A 298 20.48 32.51 -30.96
CA LYS A 298 19.99 33.22 -32.15
C LYS A 298 18.72 32.60 -32.75
N TYR A 299 18.50 31.30 -32.56
CA TYR A 299 17.42 30.55 -33.24
C TYR A 299 16.37 29.95 -32.30
N ILE A 300 16.71 29.71 -31.04
CA ILE A 300 15.79 29.16 -30.04
C ILE A 300 15.17 30.29 -29.19
N PRO A 301 13.84 30.34 -29.03
CA PRO A 301 13.18 31.26 -28.10
C PRO A 301 13.38 30.79 -26.65
N SER A 302 13.55 31.74 -25.72
CA SER A 302 13.87 31.48 -24.30
C SER A 302 14.99 30.45 -24.11
N PRO A 303 16.16 30.62 -24.75
CA PRO A 303 17.26 29.64 -24.69
C PRO A 303 17.73 29.37 -23.25
N GLU A 304 17.46 30.29 -22.33
CA GLU A 304 17.71 30.13 -20.90
C GLU A 304 17.00 28.93 -20.26
N ASP A 305 15.82 28.52 -20.72
CA ASP A 305 15.09 27.34 -20.21
C ASP A 305 15.85 26.02 -20.48
N TYR A 306 16.83 26.05 -21.38
CA TYR A 306 17.63 24.91 -21.83
C TYR A 306 19.02 24.86 -21.15
N TYR A 307 19.29 25.73 -20.17
CA TYR A 307 20.60 25.80 -19.49
C TYR A 307 20.72 24.87 -18.28
N TYR A 308 20.39 23.60 -18.49
CA TYR A 308 20.46 22.53 -17.50
C TYR A 308 20.93 21.22 -18.14
N SER A 309 21.34 20.24 -17.33
CA SER A 309 21.73 18.92 -17.82
C SER A 309 21.29 17.85 -16.83
N HIS A 310 20.73 16.77 -17.36
CA HIS A 310 20.47 15.58 -16.57
C HIS A 310 21.74 14.73 -16.41
N ALA A 311 21.70 13.85 -15.40
CA ALA A 311 22.64 12.73 -15.33
C ALA A 311 22.23 11.63 -16.32
N GLU A 312 23.11 10.67 -16.60
CA GLU A 312 22.73 9.44 -17.31
C GLU A 312 21.50 8.78 -16.64
N LEU A 313 20.65 8.08 -17.41
CA LEU A 313 19.34 7.61 -16.92
C LEU A 313 19.49 6.63 -15.73
N ASP A 314 20.56 5.84 -15.72
CA ASP A 314 20.91 4.92 -14.62
C ASP A 314 21.33 5.66 -13.33
N ASN A 315 22.01 6.80 -13.45
CA ASN A 315 22.39 7.66 -12.33
C ASN A 315 21.18 8.42 -11.76
N GLN A 316 20.20 8.76 -12.59
CA GLN A 316 18.92 9.31 -12.12
C GLN A 316 18.13 8.27 -11.30
N LEU A 317 18.12 7.02 -11.75
CA LEU A 317 17.54 5.88 -11.01
C LEU A 317 18.26 5.62 -9.67
N GLU A 318 19.59 5.51 -9.69
CA GLU A 318 20.40 5.09 -8.54
C GLU A 318 20.62 6.20 -7.50
N HIS A 319 20.83 7.45 -7.94
CA HIS A 319 21.34 8.53 -7.09
C HIS A 319 20.38 9.72 -6.92
N GLN A 320 19.36 9.83 -7.78
CA GLN A 320 18.37 10.93 -7.71
C GLN A 320 16.97 10.47 -7.26
N SER A 321 16.76 9.17 -7.05
CA SER A 321 15.47 8.57 -6.64
C SER A 321 14.34 8.77 -7.66
N VAL A 322 14.68 8.96 -8.94
CA VAL A 322 13.72 9.15 -10.05
C VAL A 322 13.12 7.81 -10.48
N ARG A 323 11.82 7.75 -10.77
CA ARG A 323 11.15 6.53 -11.30
C ARG A 323 10.21 6.81 -12.50
N SER A 324 10.15 8.04 -13.03
CA SER A 324 9.60 8.31 -14.37
C SER A 324 10.62 9.07 -15.22
N PHE A 325 10.63 8.82 -16.52
CA PHE A 325 11.51 9.48 -17.49
C PHE A 325 10.72 10.01 -18.66
N GLU A 326 11.18 11.08 -19.28
CA GLU A 326 10.61 11.63 -20.49
C GLU A 326 11.65 11.67 -21.60
N LEU A 327 11.28 11.10 -22.75
CA LEU A 327 12.15 10.97 -23.91
C LEU A 327 11.45 11.56 -25.14
N ASP A 328 12.08 12.57 -25.73
CA ASP A 328 11.69 13.16 -27.00
C ASP A 328 12.11 12.23 -28.13
N LEU A 329 11.15 11.75 -28.90
CA LEU A 329 11.38 10.81 -29.98
C LEU A 329 11.33 11.51 -31.33
N HIS A 330 12.36 11.27 -32.13
CA HIS A 330 12.49 11.75 -33.51
C HIS A 330 12.62 10.56 -34.48
N SER A 331 11.74 10.50 -35.49
CA SER A 331 11.77 9.42 -36.49
C SER A 331 12.97 9.57 -37.43
N ASP A 332 13.70 8.48 -37.67
CA ASP A 332 14.78 8.42 -38.66
C ASP A 332 14.96 6.98 -39.19
N GLU A 333 13.97 6.51 -39.97
CA GLU A 333 13.84 5.16 -40.51
C GLU A 333 15.04 4.71 -41.37
N LYS A 334 15.81 5.67 -41.92
CA LYS A 334 16.97 5.40 -42.80
C LYS A 334 18.31 5.74 -42.18
N GLY A 335 18.33 6.54 -41.12
CA GLY A 335 19.55 7.07 -40.53
C GLY A 335 20.05 8.31 -41.25
N GLY A 336 20.56 9.27 -40.48
CA GLY A 336 21.24 10.46 -40.98
C GLY A 336 20.33 11.62 -41.34
N LEU A 337 19.02 11.55 -41.06
CA LEU A 337 18.10 12.68 -41.26
C LEU A 337 18.56 13.96 -40.51
N TYR A 338 19.19 13.76 -39.35
CA TYR A 338 19.66 14.81 -38.44
C TYR A 338 21.20 14.94 -38.45
N TYR A 339 21.90 14.43 -39.47
CA TYR A 339 23.37 14.47 -39.53
C TYR A 339 23.92 15.22 -40.77
N PRO A 340 24.89 16.13 -40.58
CA PRO A 340 25.30 16.73 -39.32
C PRO A 340 24.21 17.73 -38.84
N PRO A 341 23.97 17.86 -37.53
CA PRO A 341 23.08 18.91 -37.01
C PRO A 341 23.49 20.30 -37.53
N VAL A 342 22.51 21.12 -37.92
CA VAL A 342 22.79 22.47 -38.46
C VAL A 342 23.58 23.33 -37.47
N ILE A 343 23.31 23.22 -36.15
CA ILE A 343 24.03 23.99 -35.15
C ILE A 343 25.55 23.77 -35.20
N TRP A 344 26.01 22.55 -35.48
CA TRP A 344 27.44 22.26 -35.65
C TRP A 344 28.04 22.94 -36.87
N THR A 345 27.28 22.96 -37.97
CA THR A 345 27.69 23.64 -39.22
C THR A 345 27.78 25.14 -39.02
N LEU A 346 26.80 25.75 -38.36
CA LEU A 346 26.76 27.19 -38.10
C LEU A 346 27.79 27.64 -37.04
N SER A 347 28.13 26.79 -36.08
CA SER A 347 29.21 27.01 -35.10
C SER A 347 30.61 26.66 -35.61
N ASN A 348 30.76 26.27 -36.89
CA ASN A 348 32.02 25.82 -37.50
C ASN A 348 32.72 24.69 -36.71
N LEU A 349 31.95 23.75 -36.15
CA LEU A 349 32.51 22.61 -35.42
C LEU A 349 33.14 21.59 -36.37
N THR A 350 34.13 20.88 -35.86
CA THR A 350 34.80 19.75 -36.53
C THR A 350 34.55 18.48 -35.72
N ASN A 351 34.79 17.29 -36.28
CA ASN A 351 34.70 16.02 -35.54
C ASN A 351 35.59 15.94 -34.27
N ALA A 352 36.56 16.86 -34.11
CA ALA A 352 37.40 16.95 -32.90
C ALA A 352 36.85 17.94 -31.85
N THR A 353 35.79 18.68 -32.16
CA THR A 353 35.21 19.75 -31.32
C THR A 353 33.68 19.67 -31.20
N THR A 354 33.03 18.65 -31.77
CA THR A 354 31.61 18.37 -31.50
C THR A 354 31.45 17.80 -30.08
N PRO A 355 30.32 18.06 -29.39
CA PRO A 355 30.12 17.59 -28.01
C PRO A 355 30.13 16.06 -27.89
N TYR A 356 29.73 15.34 -28.94
CA TYR A 356 29.76 13.89 -29.04
C TYR A 356 30.12 13.41 -30.46
N ASN A 357 30.21 12.08 -30.64
CA ASN A 357 30.43 11.49 -31.96
C ASN A 357 29.11 11.35 -32.75
N GLY A 358 28.87 12.30 -33.66
CA GLY A 358 27.66 12.32 -34.51
C GLY A 358 27.48 11.15 -35.47
N ASP A 359 28.45 10.23 -35.64
CA ASP A 359 28.22 8.99 -36.40
C ASP A 359 27.05 8.16 -35.86
N ILE A 360 26.68 8.35 -34.59
CA ILE A 360 25.47 7.77 -33.98
C ILE A 360 24.18 8.18 -34.72
N LEU A 361 24.09 9.43 -35.16
CA LEU A 361 22.91 9.97 -35.85
C LEU A 361 22.75 9.40 -37.27
N LYS A 362 23.82 8.90 -37.88
CA LYS A 362 23.78 8.24 -39.21
C LYS A 362 23.11 6.86 -39.19
N LYS A 363 22.92 6.25 -38.03
CA LYS A 363 22.34 4.91 -37.93
C LYS A 363 20.81 4.98 -38.08
N PRO A 364 20.16 4.03 -38.76
CA PRO A 364 18.70 3.90 -38.73
C PRO A 364 18.15 3.72 -37.32
N GLY A 365 16.91 4.17 -37.09
CA GLY A 365 16.19 4.02 -35.81
C GLY A 365 15.90 5.35 -35.12
N ILE A 366 15.02 5.33 -34.14
CA ILE A 366 14.53 6.54 -33.46
C ILE A 366 15.67 7.27 -32.72
N LYS A 367 15.75 8.59 -32.89
CA LYS A 367 16.69 9.47 -32.18
C LYS A 367 16.05 10.11 -30.97
N VAL A 368 16.89 10.48 -30.00
CA VAL A 368 16.47 11.15 -28.77
C VAL A 368 17.34 12.39 -28.53
N PHE A 369 16.70 13.54 -28.63
CA PHE A 369 17.22 14.90 -28.42
C PHE A 369 16.02 15.87 -28.41
N HIS A 370 16.21 17.12 -28.02
CA HIS A 370 15.10 18.00 -27.62
C HIS A 370 14.55 18.90 -28.74
N VAL A 371 15.42 19.45 -29.60
CA VAL A 371 15.04 20.32 -30.72
C VAL A 371 15.79 19.94 -31.98
N THR A 372 15.06 19.68 -33.06
CA THR A 372 15.64 19.31 -34.36
C THR A 372 16.70 20.31 -34.82
N ASP A 373 17.89 19.78 -35.10
CA ASP A 373 19.09 20.47 -35.60
C ASP A 373 19.73 21.54 -34.70
N PHE A 374 19.06 21.96 -33.61
CA PHE A 374 19.54 23.02 -32.71
C PHE A 374 19.85 22.55 -31.29
N ASP A 375 19.20 21.51 -30.80
CA ASP A 375 19.50 20.93 -29.49
C ASP A 375 19.65 19.40 -29.61
N PRO A 376 20.73 18.93 -30.27
CA PRO A 376 20.87 17.53 -30.67
C PRO A 376 21.63 16.67 -29.63
N ASP A 377 22.05 17.23 -28.48
CA ASP A 377 22.84 16.48 -27.50
C ASP A 377 21.97 15.81 -26.43
N SER A 378 22.47 14.68 -25.92
CA SER A 378 21.70 13.73 -25.14
C SER A 378 22.64 12.78 -24.39
N VAL A 379 22.23 12.32 -23.21
CA VAL A 379 22.85 11.17 -22.52
C VAL A 379 22.77 9.89 -23.37
N CYS A 380 21.80 9.80 -24.27
CA CYS A 380 21.56 8.66 -25.14
C CYS A 380 20.94 9.08 -26.48
N HIS A 381 21.75 9.22 -27.55
CA HIS A 381 21.28 9.78 -28.83
C HIS A 381 20.35 8.86 -29.66
N THR A 382 20.14 7.61 -29.26
CA THR A 382 19.16 6.70 -29.87
C THR A 382 18.22 6.11 -28.82
N PHE A 383 16.96 5.88 -29.21
CA PHE A 383 15.96 5.34 -28.29
C PHE A 383 16.36 3.96 -27.76
N ILE A 384 16.89 3.08 -28.61
CA ILE A 384 17.46 1.79 -28.21
C ILE A 384 18.57 1.94 -27.16
N ASP A 385 19.43 2.97 -27.25
CA ASP A 385 20.51 3.16 -26.28
C ASP A 385 19.97 3.72 -24.94
N CYS A 386 18.97 4.60 -24.95
CA CYS A 386 18.23 5.00 -23.74
C CYS A 386 17.57 3.80 -23.05
N LEU A 387 16.87 2.96 -23.83
CA LEU A 387 16.22 1.74 -23.35
C LEU A 387 17.25 0.75 -22.74
N LYS A 388 18.47 0.68 -23.27
CA LYS A 388 19.55 -0.16 -22.70
C LYS A 388 20.06 0.37 -21.36
N GLN A 389 20.19 1.69 -21.17
CA GLN A 389 20.57 2.26 -19.87
C GLN A 389 19.54 1.85 -18.80
N LEU A 390 18.25 2.13 -19.06
CA LEU A 390 17.14 1.75 -18.19
C LEU A 390 17.10 0.23 -17.94
N LYS A 391 17.32 -0.58 -18.98
CA LYS A 391 17.34 -2.04 -18.87
C LYS A 391 18.47 -2.56 -17.98
N SER A 392 19.68 -2.03 -18.15
CA SER A 392 20.86 -2.44 -17.38
C SER A 392 20.64 -2.23 -15.89
N TRP A 393 20.10 -1.07 -15.51
CA TRP A 393 19.76 -0.78 -14.11
C TRP A 393 18.58 -1.63 -13.60
N SER A 394 17.52 -1.80 -14.41
CA SER A 394 16.34 -2.59 -14.06
C SER A 394 16.66 -4.07 -13.83
N ASP A 395 17.51 -4.67 -14.68
CA ASP A 395 17.98 -6.05 -14.53
C ASP A 395 18.83 -6.24 -13.25
N ALA A 396 19.59 -5.21 -12.84
CA ALA A 396 20.36 -5.21 -11.59
C ALA A 396 19.47 -4.99 -10.34
N ASN A 397 18.35 -4.29 -10.48
CA ASN A 397 17.46 -3.88 -9.37
C ASN A 397 16.04 -4.48 -9.47
N PRO A 398 15.85 -5.81 -9.61
CA PRO A 398 14.58 -6.44 -10.00
C PRO A 398 13.41 -6.31 -9.00
N ARG A 399 13.59 -5.58 -7.89
CA ARG A 399 12.54 -5.28 -6.90
C ARG A 399 12.02 -3.84 -6.95
N HIS A 400 12.59 -2.98 -7.81
CA HIS A 400 12.18 -1.59 -7.96
C HIS A 400 10.66 -1.45 -8.21
N VAL A 401 10.04 -0.35 -7.75
CA VAL A 401 8.67 -0.01 -8.17
C VAL A 401 8.63 0.22 -9.68
N PRO A 402 7.48 0.02 -10.37
CA PRO A 402 7.42 0.20 -11.82
C PRO A 402 8.01 1.54 -12.25
N ILE A 403 8.90 1.50 -13.26
CA ILE A 403 9.44 2.70 -13.89
C ILE A 403 8.50 3.09 -15.03
N THR A 404 8.13 4.35 -15.09
CA THR A 404 7.36 4.90 -16.21
C THR A 404 8.26 5.65 -17.19
N VAL A 405 7.88 5.64 -18.47
CA VAL A 405 8.57 6.38 -19.52
C VAL A 405 7.54 7.09 -20.40
N ASP A 406 7.46 8.39 -20.21
CA ASP A 406 6.77 9.39 -21.00
C ASP A 406 7.52 9.54 -22.35
N LEU A 407 6.81 9.46 -23.49
CA LEU A 407 7.39 9.52 -24.83
C LEU A 407 6.77 10.68 -25.62
N GLU A 408 7.46 11.82 -25.75
CA GLU A 408 6.97 12.91 -26.59
C GLU A 408 7.40 12.67 -28.05
N LEU A 409 6.42 12.50 -28.94
CA LEU A 409 6.68 12.35 -30.37
C LEU A 409 6.83 13.74 -30.98
N LYS A 410 8.05 14.12 -31.33
CA LYS A 410 8.37 15.47 -31.80
C LYS A 410 7.92 15.68 -33.25
N THR A 411 7.55 16.91 -33.58
CA THR A 411 7.00 17.28 -34.90
C THR A 411 7.54 18.63 -35.40
N ASP A 412 8.79 18.94 -35.09
CA ASP A 412 9.48 20.17 -35.46
C ASP A 412 10.54 19.97 -36.55
N ALA A 413 10.83 21.03 -37.29
CA ALA A 413 11.89 21.09 -38.31
C ALA A 413 12.35 22.55 -38.53
N PRO A 414 12.77 23.27 -37.48
CA PRO A 414 12.98 24.72 -37.51
C PRO A 414 14.18 25.12 -38.40
N ALA A 415 15.17 24.25 -38.55
CA ALA A 415 16.39 24.52 -39.32
C ALA A 415 16.27 24.26 -40.83
N CYS A 416 15.10 23.85 -41.35
CA CYS A 416 14.90 23.52 -42.77
C CYS A 416 15.40 24.62 -43.74
N GLN A 417 15.12 25.89 -43.44
CA GLN A 417 15.56 27.03 -44.27
C GLN A 417 17.08 27.28 -44.23
N LEU A 418 17.79 26.66 -43.29
CA LEU A 418 19.23 26.74 -43.10
C LEU A 418 19.97 25.50 -43.62
N GLY A 419 19.26 24.56 -44.25
CA GLY A 419 19.81 23.32 -44.78
C GLY A 419 19.73 22.11 -43.84
N GLY A 420 18.96 22.20 -42.75
CA GLY A 420 18.70 21.08 -41.84
C GLY A 420 17.59 20.16 -42.30
N ALA A 421 17.12 19.32 -41.38
CA ALA A 421 15.93 18.50 -41.58
C ALA A 421 14.73 19.38 -41.92
N CYS A 422 13.96 18.93 -42.92
CA CYS A 422 12.78 19.63 -43.42
C CYS A 422 11.49 18.87 -43.11
N PRO A 423 10.33 19.56 -43.13
CA PRO A 423 9.03 18.93 -43.01
C PRO A 423 8.87 17.74 -43.95
N GLY A 424 8.38 16.64 -43.40
CA GLY A 424 8.62 15.32 -43.97
C GLY A 424 8.66 14.31 -42.83
N GLU A 425 9.72 13.52 -42.72
CA GLU A 425 9.83 12.54 -41.64
C GLU A 425 9.94 13.18 -40.25
N ALA A 426 10.71 14.24 -40.10
CA ALA A 426 10.88 14.95 -38.82
C ALA A 426 9.57 15.54 -38.24
N THR A 427 8.55 15.73 -39.08
CA THR A 427 7.28 16.38 -38.68
C THR A 427 6.04 15.50 -38.84
N ASN A 428 6.17 14.26 -39.33
CA ASN A 428 5.03 13.44 -39.72
C ASN A 428 5.11 12.01 -39.17
N TRP A 429 4.40 11.78 -38.07
CA TRP A 429 4.19 10.45 -37.53
C TRP A 429 3.10 9.72 -38.33
N THR A 430 3.39 8.46 -38.67
CA THR A 430 2.45 7.56 -39.33
C THR A 430 2.25 6.32 -38.46
N LEU A 431 1.15 5.59 -38.61
CA LEU A 431 0.94 4.36 -37.83
C LEU A 431 2.14 3.37 -37.91
N PRO A 432 2.78 3.11 -39.07
CA PRO A 432 4.01 2.33 -39.13
C PRO A 432 5.15 2.86 -38.23
N ARG A 433 5.37 4.18 -38.18
CA ARG A 433 6.41 4.81 -37.33
C ARG A 433 6.07 4.71 -35.84
N LEU A 434 4.80 4.90 -35.48
CA LEU A 434 4.32 4.70 -34.12
C LEU A 434 4.48 3.24 -33.66
N LEU A 435 4.28 2.28 -34.58
CA LEU A 435 4.52 0.86 -34.32
C LEU A 435 6.01 0.47 -34.34
N ASN A 436 6.89 1.32 -34.90
CA ASN A 436 8.33 1.16 -34.73
C ASN A 436 8.78 1.51 -33.31
N VAL A 437 8.10 2.44 -32.61
CA VAL A 437 8.32 2.68 -31.17
C VAL A 437 8.09 1.40 -30.37
N ASP A 438 6.95 0.73 -30.61
CA ASP A 438 6.62 -0.58 -30.05
C ASP A 438 7.69 -1.63 -30.38
N ALA A 439 8.17 -1.66 -31.63
CA ALA A 439 9.19 -2.62 -32.09
C ALA A 439 10.55 -2.40 -31.42
N GLU A 440 11.00 -1.14 -31.27
CA GLU A 440 12.26 -0.81 -30.61
C GLU A 440 12.20 -1.14 -29.10
N ILE A 441 11.09 -0.82 -28.41
CA ILE A 441 10.85 -1.24 -27.01
C ILE A 441 10.94 -2.77 -26.88
N LEU A 442 10.22 -3.51 -27.73
CA LEU A 442 10.19 -4.98 -27.70
C LEU A 442 11.51 -5.63 -28.13
N SER A 443 12.40 -4.90 -28.83
CA SER A 443 13.74 -5.37 -29.17
C SER A 443 14.70 -5.39 -27.97
N VAL A 444 14.46 -4.51 -26.98
CA VAL A 444 15.27 -4.38 -25.75
C VAL A 444 14.60 -5.09 -24.57
N PHE A 445 13.30 -4.90 -24.40
CA PHE A 445 12.53 -5.42 -23.26
C PHE A 445 11.61 -6.60 -23.66
N PRO A 446 11.83 -7.81 -23.13
CA PRO A 446 10.88 -8.89 -23.29
C PRO A 446 9.58 -8.56 -22.55
N LYS A 447 8.42 -8.90 -23.13
CA LYS A 447 7.07 -8.56 -22.61
C LYS A 447 6.86 -8.79 -21.10
N LYS A 448 7.54 -9.77 -20.49
CA LYS A 448 7.47 -10.04 -19.04
C LYS A 448 8.05 -8.92 -18.15
N GLN A 449 8.96 -8.09 -18.68
CA GLN A 449 9.53 -6.91 -18.01
C GLN A 449 8.73 -5.64 -18.32
N LEU A 450 7.59 -5.77 -18.98
CA LEU A 450 6.71 -4.65 -19.31
C LEU A 450 5.39 -4.75 -18.53
N ILE A 451 4.77 -3.60 -18.35
CA ILE A 451 3.35 -3.43 -18.11
C ILE A 451 2.80 -2.85 -19.42
N ARG A 452 2.00 -3.61 -20.16
CA ARG A 452 1.39 -3.17 -21.42
C ARG A 452 -0.13 -3.08 -21.27
N PRO A 453 -0.84 -2.40 -22.19
CA PRO A 453 -2.30 -2.31 -22.16
C PRO A 453 -3.01 -3.67 -22.01
N ASP A 454 -2.58 -4.70 -22.74
CA ASP A 454 -3.15 -6.06 -22.65
C ASP A 454 -2.90 -6.76 -21.30
N ASP A 455 -1.87 -6.35 -20.54
CA ASP A 455 -1.55 -6.96 -19.25
C ASP A 455 -2.43 -6.36 -18.12
N VAL A 456 -2.99 -5.17 -18.35
CA VAL A 456 -3.98 -4.49 -17.49
C VAL A 456 -5.40 -4.90 -17.86
N ARG A 457 -5.73 -4.84 -19.16
CA ARG A 457 -7.07 -5.06 -19.73
C ARG A 457 -7.64 -6.45 -19.43
N LYS A 458 -8.94 -6.52 -19.15
CA LYS A 458 -9.67 -7.77 -18.89
C LYS A 458 -10.45 -8.21 -20.12
N SER A 459 -10.67 -9.52 -20.23
CA SER A 459 -11.42 -10.11 -21.33
C SER A 459 -12.85 -9.55 -21.39
N GLY A 460 -13.26 -9.05 -22.56
CA GLY A 460 -14.59 -8.47 -22.79
C GLY A 460 -14.76 -7.01 -22.34
N LEU A 461 -13.74 -6.39 -21.74
CA LEU A 461 -13.76 -4.99 -21.32
C LEU A 461 -12.83 -4.09 -22.16
N THR A 462 -13.12 -2.80 -22.17
CA THR A 462 -12.13 -1.78 -22.55
C THR A 462 -11.03 -1.68 -21.48
N LEU A 463 -9.89 -1.07 -21.83
CA LEU A 463 -8.80 -0.79 -20.90
C LEU A 463 -9.28 0.08 -19.73
N GLU A 464 -10.04 1.13 -20.03
CA GLU A 464 -10.70 1.96 -19.03
C GLU A 464 -11.61 1.13 -18.11
N GLN A 465 -12.59 0.42 -18.67
CA GLN A 465 -13.49 -0.43 -17.88
C GLN A 465 -12.72 -1.42 -17.01
N SER A 466 -11.56 -1.90 -17.48
CA SER A 466 -10.70 -2.79 -16.71
C SER A 466 -10.09 -2.12 -15.48
N ILE A 467 -9.56 -0.89 -15.60
CA ILE A 467 -9.02 -0.17 -14.44
C ILE A 467 -10.12 0.32 -13.50
N LEU A 468 -11.27 0.78 -14.02
CA LEU A 468 -12.38 1.28 -13.21
C LEU A 468 -13.09 0.15 -12.42
N GLN A 469 -13.23 -1.04 -13.01
CA GLN A 469 -13.95 -2.16 -12.37
C GLN A 469 -13.04 -3.09 -11.56
N HIS A 470 -11.75 -3.20 -11.90
CA HIS A 470 -10.83 -4.17 -11.27
C HIS A 470 -9.58 -3.54 -10.65
N GLY A 471 -9.35 -2.24 -10.83
CA GLY A 471 -8.15 -1.52 -10.40
C GLY A 471 -6.90 -1.92 -11.18
N TRP A 472 -5.84 -1.14 -11.01
CA TRP A 472 -4.51 -1.45 -11.56
C TRP A 472 -3.91 -2.73 -10.96
N PRO A 473 -2.94 -3.38 -11.64
CA PRO A 473 -2.21 -4.51 -11.08
C PRO A 473 -1.63 -4.22 -9.69
N LYS A 474 -1.57 -5.26 -8.84
CA LYS A 474 -0.97 -5.18 -7.51
C LYS A 474 0.52 -4.90 -7.67
N LEU A 475 1.06 -3.94 -6.91
CA LEU A 475 2.43 -3.46 -7.00
C LEU A 475 3.43 -4.62 -6.97
N LYS A 476 3.26 -5.56 -6.03
CA LYS A 476 4.08 -6.77 -5.86
C LYS A 476 4.19 -7.64 -7.12
N ASP A 477 3.21 -7.62 -8.02
CA ASP A 477 3.14 -8.46 -9.21
C ASP A 477 3.80 -7.77 -10.43
N VAL A 478 4.04 -6.45 -10.34
CA VAL A 478 4.60 -5.60 -11.41
C VAL A 478 5.92 -4.90 -11.05
N ARG A 479 6.51 -5.17 -9.87
CA ARG A 479 7.90 -4.77 -9.55
C ARG A 479 8.89 -5.25 -10.61
N GLY A 480 9.97 -4.49 -10.82
CA GLY A 480 11.00 -4.83 -11.80
C GLY A 480 10.52 -4.73 -13.26
N ARG A 481 9.51 -3.90 -13.54
CA ARG A 481 8.92 -3.71 -14.87
C ARG A 481 8.84 -2.24 -15.26
N LEU A 482 8.75 -2.01 -16.57
CA LEU A 482 8.59 -0.68 -17.17
C LEU A 482 7.21 -0.51 -17.81
N MET A 483 6.68 0.70 -17.79
CA MET A 483 5.47 1.11 -18.50
C MET A 483 5.78 2.30 -19.40
N PHE A 484 5.36 2.26 -20.66
CA PHE A 484 5.59 3.33 -21.63
C PHE A 484 4.27 4.00 -22.00
N PHE A 485 4.25 5.32 -22.15
CA PHE A 485 3.09 6.03 -22.68
C PHE A 485 3.49 7.22 -23.55
N PHE A 486 2.68 7.55 -24.56
CA PHE A 486 2.88 8.76 -25.35
C PHE A 486 2.43 10.00 -24.56
N ASP A 487 3.27 11.04 -24.54
CA ASP A 487 2.98 12.30 -23.85
C ASP A 487 1.99 13.19 -24.64
N ASN A 488 2.10 13.20 -25.98
CA ASN A 488 1.42 14.16 -26.85
C ASN A 488 -0.08 14.31 -26.56
N ASP A 489 -0.55 15.55 -26.52
CA ASP A 489 -1.94 15.84 -26.15
C ASP A 489 -2.97 15.22 -27.12
N PRO A 490 -4.09 14.69 -26.61
CA PRO A 490 -5.15 14.12 -27.43
C PRO A 490 -5.81 15.21 -28.30
N LYS A 491 -5.81 14.99 -29.62
CA LYS A 491 -6.46 15.87 -30.61
C LYS A 491 -7.53 15.08 -31.38
N PRO A 492 -8.69 14.79 -30.77
CA PRO A 492 -9.72 13.91 -31.37
C PRO A 492 -10.36 14.47 -32.66
N THR A 493 -10.13 15.74 -32.96
CA THR A 493 -10.53 16.39 -34.22
C THR A 493 -9.52 16.23 -35.36
N ASP A 494 -8.31 15.74 -35.07
CA ASP A 494 -7.27 15.46 -36.07
C ASP A 494 -6.96 13.95 -36.12
N PRO A 495 -7.46 13.21 -37.14
CA PRO A 495 -7.23 11.78 -37.27
C PRO A 495 -5.77 11.42 -37.61
N ASN A 496 -4.92 12.41 -37.92
CA ASN A 496 -3.50 12.21 -38.13
C ASN A 496 -2.67 12.54 -36.88
N SER A 497 -3.30 12.97 -35.78
CA SER A 497 -2.58 13.14 -34.53
C SER A 497 -2.10 11.80 -33.97
N PRO A 498 -0.97 11.75 -33.24
CA PRO A 498 -0.33 10.49 -32.87
C PRO A 498 -1.26 9.50 -32.12
N ARG A 499 -2.09 10.01 -31.21
CA ARG A 499 -3.08 9.20 -30.49
C ARG A 499 -4.09 8.53 -31.45
N GLU A 500 -4.76 9.31 -32.28
CA GLU A 500 -5.83 8.79 -33.16
C GLU A 500 -5.28 7.80 -34.19
N LEU A 501 -4.08 8.07 -34.72
CA LEU A 501 -3.35 7.10 -35.55
C LEU A 501 -3.07 5.81 -34.79
N TYR A 502 -2.56 5.90 -33.56
CA TYR A 502 -2.20 4.71 -32.76
C TYR A 502 -3.41 3.88 -32.31
N LEU A 503 -4.57 4.51 -32.12
CA LEU A 503 -5.86 3.84 -31.87
C LEU A 503 -6.47 3.18 -33.12
N THR A 504 -5.97 3.48 -34.32
CA THR A 504 -6.50 2.91 -35.57
C THR A 504 -6.36 1.39 -35.58
N GLY A 505 -7.50 0.69 -35.64
CA GLY A 505 -7.59 -0.77 -35.55
C GLY A 505 -7.40 -1.36 -34.16
N ALA A 506 -7.09 -0.54 -33.15
CA ALA A 506 -6.87 -0.93 -31.76
C ALA A 506 -7.44 0.13 -30.78
N PRO A 507 -8.76 0.38 -30.80
CA PRO A 507 -9.38 1.51 -30.07
C PRO A 507 -9.27 1.40 -28.54
N SER A 508 -8.90 0.23 -28.03
CA SER A 508 -8.62 -0.01 -26.61
C SER A 508 -7.24 -0.65 -26.44
N LEU A 509 -6.30 -0.18 -27.26
CA LEU A 509 -4.88 -0.54 -27.27
C LEU A 509 -4.59 -2.05 -27.36
N GLN A 510 -5.45 -2.79 -28.07
CA GLN A 510 -5.29 -4.23 -28.26
C GLN A 510 -3.99 -4.54 -29.03
N ASN A 511 -3.14 -5.42 -28.48
CA ASN A 511 -1.82 -5.79 -29.01
C ASN A 511 -0.80 -4.65 -29.10
N ARG A 512 -1.07 -3.48 -28.50
CA ARG A 512 -0.13 -2.36 -28.37
C ARG A 512 0.84 -2.56 -27.19
N THR A 513 1.98 -1.87 -27.21
CA THR A 513 2.98 -1.91 -26.13
C THR A 513 2.95 -0.62 -25.31
N VAL A 514 2.93 0.52 -25.98
CA VAL A 514 2.81 1.86 -25.38
C VAL A 514 1.34 2.20 -25.06
N PHE A 515 1.08 2.93 -23.96
CA PHE A 515 -0.22 3.52 -23.62
C PHE A 515 -0.38 4.94 -24.23
N THR A 516 -1.59 5.47 -24.27
CA THR A 516 -1.87 6.84 -24.77
C THR A 516 -2.13 7.80 -23.62
N ASN A 517 -1.70 9.06 -23.76
CA ASN A 517 -2.31 10.18 -23.05
C ASN A 517 -3.76 10.33 -23.54
N ALA A 518 -4.70 9.86 -22.74
CA ALA A 518 -6.07 9.62 -23.18
C ALA A 518 -7.05 10.71 -22.72
N LEU A 519 -8.24 10.70 -23.32
CA LEU A 519 -9.38 11.45 -22.83
C LEU A 519 -10.13 10.62 -21.79
N GLU A 520 -10.70 11.24 -20.76
CA GLU A 520 -11.65 10.58 -19.86
C GLU A 520 -12.82 9.95 -20.65
N ASP A 521 -13.35 8.81 -20.18
CA ASP A 521 -14.45 8.04 -20.80
C ASP A 521 -14.14 7.47 -22.21
N SER A 522 -12.87 7.51 -22.65
CA SER A 522 -12.42 6.88 -23.90
C SER A 522 -11.95 5.42 -23.70
N PRO A 523 -12.10 4.52 -24.69
CA PRO A 523 -11.80 3.09 -24.49
C PRO A 523 -10.32 2.77 -24.20
N ASP A 524 -9.39 3.66 -24.53
CA ASP A 524 -7.97 3.61 -24.20
C ASP A 524 -7.61 4.30 -22.87
N ALA A 525 -8.57 4.91 -22.18
CA ALA A 525 -8.30 5.70 -20.98
C ALA A 525 -7.71 4.86 -19.85
N ALA A 526 -6.47 5.17 -19.50
CA ALA A 526 -5.78 4.62 -18.33
C ALA A 526 -4.79 5.62 -17.77
N PHE A 527 -3.98 6.21 -18.66
CA PHE A 527 -3.08 7.31 -18.36
C PHE A 527 -3.66 8.63 -18.89
N ILE A 528 -3.53 9.71 -18.12
CA ILE A 528 -3.90 11.07 -18.52
C ILE A 528 -2.81 12.04 -18.03
N LYS A 529 -2.34 12.91 -18.91
CA LYS A 529 -1.43 14.01 -18.57
C LYS A 529 -2.22 15.24 -18.15
N HIS A 530 -1.92 15.78 -16.97
CA HIS A 530 -2.55 16.99 -16.44
C HIS A 530 -1.49 17.92 -15.86
N ASN A 531 -0.90 18.76 -16.70
CA ASN A 531 0.36 19.46 -16.40
C ASN A 531 0.28 20.55 -15.32
N GLU A 532 -0.87 21.22 -15.16
CA GLU A 532 -1.07 22.26 -14.14
C GLU A 532 -1.71 21.65 -12.89
N PRO A 533 -1.05 21.60 -11.72
CA PRO A 533 -1.65 21.08 -10.51
C PRO A 533 -2.29 22.13 -9.61
N ARG A 534 -2.13 23.45 -9.85
CA ARG A 534 -2.51 24.50 -8.89
C ARG A 534 -3.99 24.86 -8.95
N GLY A 535 -4.48 25.51 -7.89
CA GLY A 535 -5.81 26.12 -7.87
C GLY A 535 -6.94 25.09 -8.01
N ASN A 536 -7.79 25.26 -9.03
CA ASN A 536 -8.91 24.34 -9.27
C ASN A 536 -8.43 22.97 -9.78
N ASP A 537 -7.31 22.92 -10.48
CA ASP A 537 -6.77 21.70 -11.07
C ASP A 537 -6.30 20.68 -10.02
N THR A 538 -5.94 21.11 -8.81
CA THR A 538 -5.66 20.19 -7.68
C THR A 538 -6.85 19.27 -7.43
N ALA A 539 -8.07 19.82 -7.43
CA ALA A 539 -9.29 19.07 -7.17
C ALA A 539 -9.68 18.17 -8.35
N GLU A 540 -9.36 18.60 -9.58
CA GLU A 540 -9.62 17.83 -10.80
C GLU A 540 -8.68 16.62 -10.92
N ILE A 541 -7.38 16.80 -10.67
CA ILE A 541 -6.43 15.69 -10.57
C ILE A 541 -6.89 14.71 -9.47
N GLN A 542 -7.26 15.21 -8.28
CA GLN A 542 -7.79 14.35 -7.22
C GLN A 542 -9.05 13.58 -7.64
N ARG A 543 -9.93 14.16 -8.47
CA ARG A 543 -11.11 13.49 -9.01
C ARG A 543 -10.73 12.36 -9.97
N LEU A 544 -9.82 12.62 -10.91
CA LEU A 544 -9.34 11.63 -11.89
C LEU A 544 -8.57 10.48 -11.21
N VAL A 545 -7.71 10.80 -10.24
CA VAL A 545 -6.99 9.83 -9.40
C VAL A 545 -7.97 8.96 -8.61
N LYS A 546 -8.99 9.54 -7.96
CA LYS A 546 -10.06 8.80 -7.25
C LYS A 546 -10.93 7.94 -8.17
N LYS A 547 -11.14 8.35 -9.43
CA LYS A 547 -11.85 7.55 -10.43
C LYS A 547 -11.03 6.31 -10.82
N GLY A 548 -9.70 6.40 -10.82
CA GLY A 548 -8.78 5.27 -10.94
C GLY A 548 -7.70 5.42 -12.01
N TYR A 549 -7.60 6.58 -12.68
CA TYR A 549 -6.58 6.85 -13.69
C TYR A 549 -5.18 7.00 -13.07
N LEU A 550 -4.16 6.77 -13.89
CA LEU A 550 -2.77 7.13 -13.60
C LEU A 550 -2.53 8.53 -14.17
N ILE A 551 -2.19 9.49 -13.31
CA ILE A 551 -2.01 10.90 -13.68
C ILE A 551 -0.54 11.31 -13.56
N ARG A 552 -0.05 12.02 -14.57
CA ARG A 552 1.23 12.77 -14.56
C ARG A 552 0.98 14.26 -14.54
N THR A 553 1.66 14.97 -13.64
CA THR A 553 1.62 16.43 -13.50
C THR A 553 3.03 17.00 -13.36
N ARG A 554 3.18 18.33 -13.38
CA ARG A 554 4.48 19.02 -13.22
C ARG A 554 4.65 19.61 -11.82
N ALA A 555 5.87 19.60 -11.31
CA ALA A 555 6.27 20.28 -10.07
C ALA A 555 6.72 21.74 -10.29
N ASP A 556 7.00 22.10 -11.54
CA ASP A 556 7.62 23.36 -11.94
C ASP A 556 7.27 23.73 -13.40
N VAL A 557 7.31 25.03 -13.67
CA VAL A 557 7.60 25.63 -14.98
C VAL A 557 9.03 26.15 -14.89
N PRO A 558 10.01 25.66 -15.68
CA PRO A 558 11.42 25.62 -15.30
C PRO A 558 11.98 26.94 -14.76
N LEU A 559 12.34 27.92 -15.60
CA LEU A 559 12.92 29.16 -15.06
C LEU A 559 11.94 30.03 -14.31
N ASP A 560 10.66 30.06 -14.69
CA ASP A 560 9.65 30.85 -13.95
C ASP A 560 9.58 30.41 -12.48
N THR A 561 9.66 29.12 -12.19
CA THR A 561 9.66 28.60 -10.81
C THR A 561 10.90 29.03 -10.08
N ILE A 562 12.08 28.89 -10.71
CA ILE A 562 13.38 29.23 -10.11
C ILE A 562 13.51 30.74 -9.84
N LEU A 563 13.15 31.57 -10.82
CA LEU A 563 13.31 33.03 -10.76
C LEU A 563 12.29 33.66 -9.80
N ASN A 564 11.04 33.16 -9.78
CA ASN A 564 10.01 33.63 -8.84
C ASN A 564 10.15 33.02 -7.43
N ARG A 565 11.06 32.06 -7.22
CA ARG A 565 11.37 31.43 -5.92
C ARG A 565 10.14 30.81 -5.23
N THR A 566 9.27 30.18 -6.01
CA THR A 566 8.01 29.59 -5.51
C THR A 566 8.06 28.07 -5.45
N MET A 567 7.44 27.50 -4.41
CA MET A 567 7.23 26.05 -4.27
C MET A 567 5.78 25.62 -4.59
N GLU A 568 4.91 26.57 -4.92
CA GLU A 568 3.45 26.37 -5.00
C GLU A 568 3.04 25.20 -5.92
N MET A 569 3.59 25.16 -7.13
CA MET A 569 3.31 24.12 -8.11
C MET A 569 3.76 22.73 -7.63
N ARG A 570 4.89 22.67 -6.90
CA ARG A 570 5.41 21.44 -6.30
C ARG A 570 4.51 20.92 -5.19
N GLU A 571 4.10 21.79 -4.26
CA GLU A 571 3.21 21.38 -3.16
C GLU A 571 1.84 20.95 -3.71
N SER A 572 1.29 21.71 -4.68
CA SER A 572 0.04 21.33 -5.35
C SER A 572 0.17 19.99 -6.08
N ALA A 573 1.28 19.74 -6.80
CA ALA A 573 1.54 18.45 -7.43
C ALA A 573 1.58 17.31 -6.41
N PHE A 574 2.25 17.51 -5.29
CA PHE A 574 2.34 16.56 -4.19
C PHE A 574 0.97 16.29 -3.54
N GLU A 575 0.15 17.32 -3.30
CA GLU A 575 -1.19 17.22 -2.68
C GLU A 575 -2.28 16.72 -3.63
N SER A 576 -2.10 16.89 -4.95
CA SER A 576 -3.04 16.45 -5.98
C SER A 576 -3.23 14.92 -6.03
N GLY A 577 -2.23 14.17 -5.58
CA GLY A 577 -2.19 12.71 -5.71
C GLY A 577 -1.92 12.20 -7.12
N ALA A 578 -1.50 13.04 -8.08
CA ALA A 578 -0.94 12.54 -9.34
C ALA A 578 0.20 11.55 -9.06
N GLN A 579 0.18 10.36 -9.66
CA GLN A 579 1.15 9.31 -9.36
C GLN A 579 2.56 9.65 -9.89
N ILE A 580 2.67 10.47 -10.93
CA ILE A 580 3.94 10.92 -11.49
C ILE A 580 4.01 12.44 -11.33
N VAL A 581 5.02 12.91 -10.60
CA VAL A 581 5.30 14.34 -10.43
C VAL A 581 6.61 14.63 -11.15
N SER A 582 6.50 15.19 -12.36
CA SER A 582 7.63 15.47 -13.26
C SER A 582 8.29 16.82 -12.94
N THR A 583 9.61 16.90 -13.07
CA THR A 583 10.42 18.08 -12.75
C THR A 583 11.64 18.19 -13.66
N ASP A 584 12.08 19.40 -13.96
CA ASP A 584 13.41 19.66 -14.54
C ASP A 584 14.53 19.65 -13.47
N PHE A 585 14.18 19.56 -12.17
CA PHE A 585 15.08 19.71 -11.02
C PHE A 585 14.91 18.58 -9.96
N PRO A 586 15.24 17.32 -10.29
CA PRO A 586 15.17 16.19 -9.37
C PRO A 586 16.25 16.20 -8.29
N ALA A 587 17.27 17.07 -8.36
CA ALA A 587 18.42 17.08 -7.44
C ALA A 587 18.90 18.48 -7.06
N TRP A 588 19.40 18.60 -5.81
CA TRP A 588 20.15 19.76 -5.33
C TRP A 588 21.35 20.07 -6.22
N GLY A 589 21.71 21.35 -6.33
CA GLY A 589 22.75 21.88 -7.19
C GLY A 589 22.28 22.26 -8.60
N MET A 590 21.19 21.66 -9.11
CA MET A 590 20.78 21.85 -10.51
C MET A 590 20.34 23.29 -10.83
N SER A 591 19.63 23.96 -9.90
CA SER A 591 19.21 25.35 -10.09
C SER A 591 20.13 26.39 -9.41
N SER A 592 21.19 25.95 -8.71
CA SER A 592 22.08 26.82 -7.94
C SER A 592 22.67 28.00 -8.73
N ARG A 593 22.87 27.87 -10.06
CA ARG A 593 23.39 28.95 -10.93
C ARG A 593 22.50 30.19 -11.01
N TRP A 594 21.21 30.08 -10.68
CA TRP A 594 20.26 31.20 -10.60
C TRP A 594 20.07 31.74 -9.17
N GLY A 595 20.94 31.34 -8.23
CA GLY A 595 20.94 31.85 -6.86
C GLY A 595 19.80 31.34 -5.98
N TRP A 596 19.20 30.20 -6.34
CA TRP A 596 18.28 29.43 -5.51
C TRP A 596 18.40 27.96 -5.85
N ASP A 597 18.47 27.10 -4.84
CA ASP A 597 18.53 25.64 -5.01
C ASP A 597 17.13 25.08 -4.75
N TYR A 598 16.34 24.93 -5.82
CA TYR A 598 15.05 24.27 -5.84
C TYR A 598 15.27 22.77 -6.04
N VAL A 599 14.37 21.96 -5.48
CA VAL A 599 14.34 20.53 -5.76
C VAL A 599 12.92 19.97 -5.62
N ALA A 600 12.52 19.13 -6.58
CA ALA A 600 11.36 18.26 -6.42
C ALA A 600 11.81 16.85 -6.04
N LYS A 601 11.77 16.57 -4.73
CA LYS A 601 12.02 15.25 -4.14
C LYS A 601 10.90 14.89 -3.16
N LEU A 602 10.60 13.60 -3.07
CA LEU A 602 9.72 13.10 -2.02
C LEU A 602 10.36 13.29 -0.63
N PRO A 603 9.55 13.49 0.43
CA PRO A 603 10.04 13.55 1.80
C PRO A 603 10.94 12.37 2.15
N GLY A 604 12.06 12.63 2.84
CA GLY A 604 13.06 11.61 3.18
C GLY A 604 13.95 11.14 2.03
N GLY A 605 13.78 11.66 0.80
CA GLY A 605 14.59 11.25 -0.37
C GLY A 605 14.19 9.91 -0.99
N LEU A 606 13.00 9.41 -0.64
CA LEU A 606 12.46 8.13 -1.08
C LEU A 606 12.21 8.10 -2.60
N ALA A 607 12.35 6.92 -3.21
CA ALA A 607 12.05 6.70 -4.64
C ALA A 607 10.54 6.62 -4.93
N ALA A 608 9.76 6.22 -3.94
CA ALA A 608 8.30 6.19 -3.98
C ALA A 608 7.71 6.49 -2.60
N ARG A 609 6.51 7.07 -2.58
CA ARG A 609 5.68 7.17 -1.37
C ARG A 609 4.27 6.65 -1.63
N CYS A 610 3.53 6.36 -0.57
CA CYS A 610 2.12 6.08 -0.65
C CYS A 610 1.38 7.30 -1.21
N ASN A 611 0.50 7.06 -2.19
CA ASN A 611 -0.30 8.10 -2.79
C ASN A 611 -1.20 8.79 -1.73
N PRO A 612 -1.09 10.11 -1.51
CA PRO A 612 -1.77 10.78 -0.41
C PRO A 612 -3.31 10.86 -0.55
N VAL A 613 -3.85 10.45 -1.69
CA VAL A 613 -5.27 10.59 -2.04
C VAL A 613 -5.97 9.23 -2.13
N ILE A 614 -5.29 8.19 -2.62
CA ILE A 614 -5.89 6.85 -2.86
C ILE A 614 -5.08 5.66 -2.34
N ALA A 615 -3.96 5.85 -1.63
CA ALA A 615 -3.31 4.72 -0.99
C ALA A 615 -4.23 4.12 0.10
N PRO A 616 -4.37 2.79 0.18
CA PRO A 616 -5.20 2.16 1.20
C PRO A 616 -4.56 2.29 2.58
N GLU A 617 -5.41 2.21 3.61
CA GLU A 617 -4.96 2.18 4.99
C GLU A 617 -3.94 1.05 5.22
N GLY A 618 -2.86 1.36 5.93
CA GLY A 618 -1.72 0.45 6.11
C GLY A 618 -0.69 0.44 4.97
N CYS A 619 -0.81 1.29 3.94
CA CYS A 619 0.33 1.64 3.09
C CYS A 619 1.42 2.33 3.91
N LYS A 620 2.69 1.98 3.67
CA LYS A 620 3.86 2.58 4.34
C LYS A 620 4.97 2.81 3.33
N ASP A 621 5.46 4.04 3.23
CA ASP A 621 6.44 4.42 2.19
C ASP A 621 7.70 3.54 2.20
N LYS A 622 8.21 3.23 3.40
CA LYS A 622 9.38 2.35 3.63
C LYS A 622 9.22 0.88 3.18
N ASP A 623 8.00 0.47 2.83
CA ASP A 623 7.70 -0.88 2.32
C ASP A 623 7.54 -0.87 0.78
N LEU A 624 7.70 0.30 0.14
CA LEU A 624 7.54 0.49 -1.31
C LEU A 624 8.83 0.27 -2.10
N GLU A 625 9.98 0.79 -1.68
CA GLU A 625 11.30 0.47 -2.24
C GLU A 625 12.41 0.71 -1.21
#